data_AF-A0A0N4UCJ2-F1
#
_entry.id   AF-A0A0N4UCJ2-F1
#
_cell.length_a   1.000
_cell.length_b   1.000
_cell.length_c   1.000
_cell.angle_alpha   90.00
_cell.angle_beta   90.00
_cell.angle_gamma   90.00
#
_symmetry.space_group_name_H-M   'P 1'
#
loop_
_entity.id
_entity.type
_entity.pdbx_description
1 polymer ?
#
loop_
_entity_poly.entity_id
_entity_poly.type
_entity_poly.pdbx_seq_one_letter_code
_entity_poly.pdbx_strand_id
1 'polypeptide(L)'
;MTHVECSYDPCSSNFIDNVNDNTGATVFARAKHSFEGRNNDELSFRKGDVITVSQQLEGGWWEGTLRSNTGWFPSSYVVIIPDSADNAKDSIIKYDKGVKIIYDYRISDVEFSTLAGNLQFLVLQQNELLEQIKETVENDGYLAKIGGILLLAAPSLRYLHRSYCENHPRAVDLILRNRNKFEKIMSETGSSFNVLIHELSSPFRHLESYPSILNELERCMNAAHPDKGDTQRAASVFRDINECCFIRKQKEAQLELMHSDLVEGITSDQMKEFGEIIYMGIASVGVNEFVVLLVLEITLAMNSYVLKNCIELSKLTLKKLDTKSSLLLLKSLYFIFVYYIYCIFLYILYFIF
;
A
#
# COMPACT_ATOMS: atom_id res chain seq x y z
N MET A 1 10.37 -11.47 -46.21
CA MET A 1 9.61 -10.98 -45.04
C MET A 1 9.34 -12.19 -44.16
N THR A 2 10.19 -12.40 -43.16
CA THR A 2 10.36 -13.66 -42.44
C THR A 2 9.41 -13.76 -41.26
N HIS A 3 8.44 -14.68 -41.35
CA HIS A 3 7.76 -15.28 -40.21
C HIS A 3 8.74 -16.23 -39.49
N VAL A 4 8.84 -16.13 -38.17
CA VAL A 4 9.42 -17.18 -37.33
C VAL A 4 8.52 -17.38 -36.12
N GLU A 5 7.79 -18.51 -36.12
CA GLU A 5 7.24 -19.15 -34.92
C GLU A 5 8.37 -19.94 -34.25
N CYS A 6 8.44 -19.92 -32.91
CA CYS A 6 9.10 -20.96 -32.14
C CYS A 6 8.33 -21.24 -30.85
N SER A 7 7.68 -22.40 -30.84
CA SER A 7 7.33 -23.20 -29.68
C SER A 7 8.58 -23.73 -28.97
N TYR A 8 8.63 -23.71 -27.64
CA TYR A 8 9.43 -24.68 -26.89
C TYR A 8 8.87 -24.94 -25.48
N ASP A 9 8.78 -26.23 -25.19
CA ASP A 9 8.27 -26.90 -23.98
C ASP A 9 9.41 -27.09 -22.95
N PRO A 10 9.17 -26.98 -21.63
CA PRO A 10 10.08 -27.57 -20.67
C PRO A 10 9.33 -28.49 -19.70
N CYS A 11 9.52 -29.79 -19.88
CA CYS A 11 9.26 -30.79 -18.84
C CYS A 11 10.54 -31.57 -18.56
N SER A 12 10.74 -31.92 -17.28
CA SER A 12 11.82 -32.71 -16.67
C SER A 12 13.05 -31.96 -16.12
N SER A 13 13.06 -31.74 -14.79
CA SER A 13 13.96 -32.48 -13.90
C SER A 13 13.62 -32.21 -12.43
N ASN A 14 13.32 -33.28 -11.71
CA ASN A 14 13.02 -33.35 -10.29
C ASN A 14 14.31 -33.27 -9.45
N PHE A 15 14.25 -32.52 -8.36
CA PHE A 15 14.98 -32.75 -7.09
C PHE A 15 14.01 -32.26 -5.98
N ILE A 16 13.26 -33.12 -5.26
CA ILE A 16 13.66 -33.90 -4.05
C ILE A 16 14.18 -32.93 -2.97
N ASP A 17 13.59 -32.70 -1.78
CA ASP A 17 12.73 -33.53 -0.91
C ASP A 17 11.92 -32.69 0.12
N ASN A 18 10.87 -33.33 0.63
CA ASN A 18 9.99 -32.95 1.75
C ASN A 18 10.66 -32.25 2.94
N VAL A 19 10.11 -31.10 3.33
CA VAL A 19 10.02 -30.69 4.74
C VAL A 19 8.58 -30.24 5.02
N ASN A 20 7.87 -31.08 5.76
CA ASN A 20 6.65 -30.71 6.46
C ASN A 20 6.98 -29.58 7.44
N ASP A 21 6.47 -28.37 7.21
CA ASP A 21 6.38 -27.38 8.27
C ASP A 21 4.95 -26.87 8.38
N ASN A 22 4.25 -27.41 9.38
CA ASN A 22 2.95 -26.93 9.85
C ASN A 22 3.15 -25.57 10.52
N THR A 23 3.30 -24.52 9.73
CA THR A 23 3.10 -23.14 10.19
C THR A 23 1.71 -22.71 9.74
N GLY A 24 0.79 -22.54 10.69
CA GLY A 24 -0.61 -22.20 10.45
C GLY A 24 -0.80 -20.78 9.91
N ALA A 25 -0.29 -20.51 8.72
CA ALA A 25 -0.54 -19.28 7.99
C ALA A 25 -2.02 -19.24 7.62
N THR A 26 -2.74 -18.30 8.21
CA THR A 26 -4.16 -18.08 7.92
C THR A 26 -4.23 -17.47 6.52
N VAL A 27 -4.80 -18.18 5.55
CA VAL A 27 -4.92 -17.67 4.18
C VAL A 27 -6.19 -16.83 4.08
N PHE A 28 -6.11 -15.61 3.57
CA PHE A 28 -7.29 -14.79 3.29
C PHE A 28 -7.59 -14.77 1.79
N ALA A 29 -8.86 -14.73 1.42
CA ALA A 29 -9.29 -14.58 0.05
C ALA A 29 -10.41 -13.53 -0.08
N ARG A 30 -10.38 -12.72 -1.13
CA ARG A 30 -11.42 -11.73 -1.43
C ARG A 30 -12.33 -12.23 -2.53
N ALA A 31 -13.63 -12.14 -2.34
CA ALA A 31 -14.63 -12.50 -3.34
C ALA A 31 -14.57 -11.58 -4.58
N LYS A 32 -14.24 -12.14 -5.75
CA LYS A 32 -14.32 -11.50 -7.08
C LYS A 32 -15.77 -11.40 -7.57
N HIS A 33 -16.58 -12.40 -7.24
CA HIS A 33 -18.00 -12.48 -7.57
C HIS A 33 -18.81 -12.82 -6.32
N SER A 34 -20.12 -12.53 -6.33
CA SER A 34 -21.02 -13.07 -5.32
C SER A 34 -21.26 -14.55 -5.60
N PHE A 35 -21.40 -15.35 -4.55
CA PHE A 35 -21.72 -16.76 -4.65
C PHE A 35 -22.87 -17.06 -3.68
N GLU A 36 -23.95 -17.66 -4.20
CA GLU A 36 -25.06 -18.15 -3.40
C GLU A 36 -24.96 -19.67 -3.32
N GLY A 37 -24.69 -20.15 -2.11
CA GLY A 37 -24.60 -21.57 -1.81
C GLY A 37 -25.94 -22.27 -2.02
N ARG A 38 -25.91 -23.46 -2.60
CA ARG A 38 -27.11 -24.26 -2.91
C ARG A 38 -27.58 -25.11 -1.74
N ASN A 39 -26.73 -25.30 -0.74
CA ASN A 39 -26.96 -26.13 0.43
C ASN A 39 -26.25 -25.53 1.65
N ASN A 40 -26.44 -26.13 2.82
CA ASN A 40 -25.86 -25.66 4.08
C ASN A 40 -24.35 -25.87 4.18
N ASP A 41 -23.77 -26.68 3.28
CA ASP A 41 -22.33 -26.93 3.24
C ASP A 41 -21.61 -25.85 2.42
N GLU A 42 -22.32 -25.02 1.65
CA GLU A 42 -21.75 -24.00 0.78
C GLU A 42 -21.77 -22.61 1.42
N LEU A 43 -20.64 -21.90 1.38
CA LEU A 43 -20.49 -20.57 1.94
C LEU A 43 -21.03 -19.50 0.99
N SER A 44 -22.13 -18.86 1.37
CA SER A 44 -22.66 -17.71 0.60
C SER A 44 -21.92 -16.42 0.95
N PHE A 45 -21.52 -15.66 -0.07
CA PHE A 45 -20.83 -14.37 0.09
C PHE A 45 -21.14 -13.40 -1.05
N ARG A 46 -20.90 -12.12 -0.80
CA ARG A 46 -21.03 -11.06 -1.80
C ARG A 46 -19.66 -10.69 -2.36
N LYS A 47 -19.62 -10.22 -3.61
CA LYS A 47 -18.42 -9.60 -4.18
C LYS A 47 -17.82 -8.59 -3.19
N GLY A 48 -16.54 -8.74 -2.90
CA GLY A 48 -15.78 -7.91 -1.96
C GLY A 48 -15.66 -8.45 -0.53
N ASP A 49 -16.46 -9.45 -0.13
CA ASP A 49 -16.29 -10.10 1.18
C ASP A 49 -14.90 -10.74 1.30
N VAL A 50 -14.31 -10.68 2.50
CA VAL A 50 -13.02 -11.31 2.82
C VAL A 50 -13.28 -12.58 3.61
N ILE A 51 -12.82 -13.69 3.07
CA ILE A 51 -13.04 -15.04 3.57
C ILE A 51 -11.72 -15.54 4.15
N THR A 52 -11.78 -16.08 5.36
CA THR A 52 -10.65 -16.83 5.95
C THR A 52 -10.67 -18.24 5.40
N VAL A 53 -9.70 -18.60 4.56
CA VAL A 53 -9.60 -19.91 3.90
C VAL A 53 -8.99 -20.92 4.87
N SER A 54 -9.78 -21.93 5.24
CA SER A 54 -9.36 -23.03 6.13
C SER A 54 -8.84 -24.24 5.36
N GLN A 55 -9.35 -24.49 4.15
CA GLN A 55 -8.95 -25.65 3.35
C GLN A 55 -8.95 -25.35 1.85
N GLN A 56 -7.95 -25.84 1.13
CA GLN A 56 -7.82 -25.72 -0.33
C GLN A 56 -7.76 -27.12 -0.97
N LEU A 57 -8.84 -27.57 -1.62
CA LEU A 57 -8.83 -28.83 -2.37
C LEU A 57 -8.41 -28.60 -3.83
N GLU A 58 -7.70 -29.57 -4.42
CA GLU A 58 -7.29 -29.57 -5.83
C GLU A 58 -8.48 -29.53 -6.81
N GLY A 59 -9.66 -29.99 -6.37
CA GLY A 59 -10.91 -29.96 -7.16
C GLY A 59 -11.53 -28.58 -7.36
N GLY A 60 -10.89 -27.51 -6.88
CA GLY A 60 -11.35 -26.13 -7.08
C GLY A 60 -12.44 -25.67 -6.11
N TRP A 61 -12.77 -26.47 -5.10
CA TRP A 61 -13.65 -26.08 -4.00
C TRP A 61 -12.80 -25.87 -2.74
N TRP A 62 -12.93 -24.69 -2.13
CA TRP A 62 -12.22 -24.28 -0.93
C TRP A 62 -13.20 -24.14 0.21
N GLU A 63 -12.74 -24.44 1.43
CA GLU A 63 -13.49 -24.16 2.64
C GLU A 63 -13.00 -22.84 3.24
N GLY A 64 -13.93 -22.02 3.70
CA GLY A 64 -13.57 -20.84 4.44
C GLY A 64 -14.68 -20.34 5.34
N THR A 65 -14.33 -19.34 6.14
CA THR A 65 -15.20 -18.77 7.15
C THR A 65 -15.43 -17.29 6.88
N LEU A 66 -16.70 -16.89 6.86
CA LEU A 66 -17.15 -15.51 6.73
C LEU A 66 -18.26 -15.27 7.75
N ARG A 67 -18.08 -14.27 8.64
CA ARG A 67 -19.09 -13.85 9.63
C ARG A 67 -19.67 -15.02 10.46
N SER A 68 -18.79 -15.90 10.93
CA SER A 68 -19.12 -17.11 11.71
C SER A 68 -19.81 -18.24 10.94
N ASN A 69 -20.03 -18.10 9.64
CA ASN A 69 -20.46 -19.19 8.77
C ASN A 69 -19.24 -19.80 8.09
N THR A 70 -19.11 -21.12 8.19
CA THR A 70 -18.08 -21.90 7.50
C THR A 70 -18.75 -22.72 6.40
N GLY A 71 -18.12 -22.79 5.24
CA GLY A 71 -18.62 -23.60 4.15
C GLY A 71 -17.71 -23.58 2.92
N TRP A 72 -18.12 -24.35 1.93
CA TRP A 72 -17.43 -24.58 0.67
C TRP A 72 -17.78 -23.54 -0.38
N PHE A 73 -16.80 -23.15 -1.18
CA PHE A 73 -17.02 -22.26 -2.31
C PHE A 73 -16.03 -22.52 -3.44
N PRO A 74 -16.39 -22.18 -4.68
CA PRO A 74 -15.49 -22.32 -5.82
C PRO A 74 -14.32 -21.31 -5.71
N SER A 75 -13.09 -21.81 -5.77
CA SER A 75 -11.87 -20.99 -5.72
C SER A 75 -11.80 -19.96 -6.85
N SER A 76 -12.44 -20.25 -7.99
CA SER A 76 -12.54 -19.33 -9.12
C SER A 76 -13.28 -18.04 -8.79
N TYR A 77 -14.11 -18.01 -7.74
CA TYR A 77 -14.87 -16.84 -7.29
C TYR A 77 -14.08 -15.94 -6.35
N VAL A 78 -12.86 -16.31 -5.96
CA VAL A 78 -12.05 -15.55 -5.00
C VAL A 78 -10.61 -15.32 -5.49
N VAL A 79 -9.95 -14.31 -4.95
CA VAL A 79 -8.52 -14.06 -5.14
C VAL A 79 -7.83 -14.13 -3.78
N ILE A 80 -6.73 -14.86 -3.67
CA ILE A 80 -5.94 -14.92 -2.43
C ILE A 80 -5.35 -13.54 -2.16
N ILE A 81 -5.50 -13.09 -0.91
CA ILE A 81 -4.81 -11.94 -0.35
C ILE A 81 -3.45 -12.48 0.13
N PRO A 82 -2.33 -12.06 -0.46
CA PRO A 82 -1.02 -12.56 -0.10
C PRO A 82 -0.65 -12.08 1.30
N ASP A 83 -0.60 -12.99 2.25
CA ASP A 83 0.07 -12.78 3.53
C ASP A 83 1.55 -13.14 3.34
N SER A 84 2.42 -12.13 3.40
CA SER A 84 3.89 -12.23 3.41
C SER A 84 4.61 -12.67 2.12
N ALA A 85 5.90 -12.32 2.07
CA ALA A 85 6.74 -12.23 0.87
C ALA A 85 6.98 -13.55 0.10
N ASP A 86 6.64 -14.71 0.67
CA ASP A 86 6.98 -16.00 0.07
C ASP A 86 6.03 -16.41 -1.07
N ASN A 87 4.74 -16.06 -1.00
CA ASN A 87 3.77 -16.31 -2.07
C ASN A 87 3.92 -15.36 -3.27
N ALA A 88 4.71 -14.30 -3.12
CA ALA A 88 5.08 -13.42 -4.23
C ALA A 88 6.05 -14.12 -5.20
N LYS A 89 6.90 -15.04 -4.73
CA LYS A 89 7.93 -15.69 -5.57
C LYS A 89 7.33 -16.49 -6.74
N ASP A 90 6.27 -17.24 -6.51
CA ASP A 90 5.62 -18.04 -7.58
C ASP A 90 4.82 -17.18 -8.58
N SER A 91 4.32 -16.03 -8.14
CA SER A 91 3.70 -15.05 -9.03
C SER A 91 4.75 -14.24 -9.81
N ILE A 92 5.94 -14.00 -9.25
CA ILE A 92 7.10 -13.37 -9.91
C ILE A 92 7.63 -14.22 -11.07
N ILE A 93 7.63 -15.55 -10.96
CA ILE A 93 8.19 -16.45 -11.99
C ILE A 93 7.34 -16.51 -13.28
N LYS A 94 6.03 -16.21 -13.20
CA LYS A 94 5.13 -16.22 -14.36
C LYS A 94 5.20 -14.95 -15.24
N TYR A 95 5.90 -13.90 -14.80
CA TYR A 95 6.10 -12.67 -15.58
C TYR A 95 7.58 -12.52 -16.03
N ASP A 96 7.75 -12.69 -17.32
CA ASP A 96 8.94 -12.62 -18.18
C ASP A 96 9.95 -11.47 -17.89
N LYS A 97 11.23 -11.70 -18.21
CA LYS A 97 12.45 -10.85 -18.10
C LYS A 97 12.89 -10.32 -16.73
N GLY A 98 11.98 -9.99 -15.81
CA GLY A 98 12.34 -9.36 -14.51
C GLY A 98 13.23 -10.24 -13.63
N VAL A 99 12.95 -11.55 -13.60
CA VAL A 99 13.71 -12.52 -12.79
C VAL A 99 15.17 -12.65 -13.25
N LYS A 100 15.42 -12.52 -14.56
CA LYS A 100 16.78 -12.56 -15.11
C LYS A 100 17.63 -11.38 -14.62
N ILE A 101 17.03 -10.20 -14.50
CA ILE A 101 17.67 -8.99 -13.95
C ILE A 101 18.02 -9.21 -12.47
N ILE A 102 17.17 -9.85 -11.67
CA ILE A 102 17.45 -10.09 -10.24
C ILE A 102 18.74 -10.91 -10.06
N TYR A 103 18.85 -12.02 -10.79
CA TYR A 103 20.00 -12.92 -10.70
C TYR A 103 21.26 -12.33 -11.34
N ASP A 104 21.15 -11.66 -12.49
CA ASP A 104 22.31 -11.09 -13.19
C ASP A 104 22.93 -9.90 -12.42
N TYR A 105 22.14 -9.15 -11.65
CA TYR A 105 22.60 -7.92 -10.98
C TYR A 105 22.84 -8.02 -9.47
N ARG A 106 22.80 -9.23 -8.90
CA ARG A 106 23.00 -9.46 -7.46
C ARG A 106 22.09 -8.56 -6.60
N ILE A 107 20.82 -8.44 -7.01
CA ILE A 107 19.79 -7.84 -6.16
C ILE A 107 19.35 -8.95 -5.20
N SER A 108 19.57 -8.76 -3.90
CA SER A 108 19.13 -9.71 -2.89
C SER A 108 17.60 -9.77 -2.82
N ASP A 109 17.05 -10.88 -2.32
CA ASP A 109 15.60 -11.02 -2.10
C ASP A 109 15.02 -9.87 -1.25
N VAL A 110 15.78 -9.36 -0.28
CA VAL A 110 15.38 -8.23 0.59
C VAL A 110 15.36 -6.91 -0.18
N GLU A 111 16.38 -6.65 -1.00
CA GLU A 111 16.40 -5.48 -1.89
C GLU A 111 15.25 -5.54 -2.88
N PHE A 112 15.03 -6.70 -3.50
CA PHE A 112 13.96 -6.89 -4.47
C PHE A 112 12.58 -6.70 -3.83
N SER A 113 12.35 -7.30 -2.66
CA SER A 113 11.10 -7.11 -1.90
C SER A 113 10.86 -5.64 -1.56
N THR A 114 11.91 -4.90 -1.20
CA THR A 114 11.81 -3.45 -0.95
C THR A 114 11.50 -2.66 -2.22
N LEU A 115 12.15 -2.98 -3.36
CA LEU A 115 11.95 -2.30 -4.63
C LEU A 115 10.55 -2.56 -5.22
N ALA A 116 10.13 -3.82 -5.22
CA ALA A 116 8.86 -4.25 -5.79
C ALA A 116 7.68 -3.91 -4.87
N GLY A 117 7.84 -4.08 -3.55
CA GLY A 117 6.74 -3.97 -2.59
C GLY A 117 5.53 -4.78 -3.05
N ASN A 118 4.36 -4.13 -3.10
CA ASN A 118 3.13 -4.73 -3.63
C ASN A 118 2.82 -4.32 -5.08
N LEU A 119 3.80 -3.80 -5.84
CA LEU A 119 3.61 -3.28 -7.20
C LEU A 119 2.97 -4.31 -8.13
N GLN A 120 3.35 -5.58 -8.01
CA GLN A 120 2.78 -6.65 -8.83
C GLN A 120 1.26 -6.78 -8.65
N PHE A 121 0.78 -6.75 -7.40
CA PHE A 121 -0.65 -6.80 -7.10
C PHE A 121 -1.38 -5.55 -7.57
N LEU A 122 -0.74 -4.39 -7.48
CA LEU A 122 -1.27 -3.14 -7.99
C LEU A 122 -1.42 -3.16 -9.52
N VAL A 123 -0.42 -3.66 -10.24
CA VAL A 123 -0.46 -3.85 -11.70
C VAL A 123 -1.54 -4.85 -12.10
N LEU A 124 -1.64 -5.98 -11.39
CA LEU A 124 -2.69 -6.99 -11.63
C LEU A 124 -4.09 -6.37 -11.50
N GLN A 125 -4.34 -5.65 -10.41
CA GLN A 125 -5.62 -4.99 -10.17
C GLN A 125 -5.94 -3.91 -11.21
N GLN A 126 -4.93 -3.15 -11.65
CA GLN A 126 -5.07 -2.12 -12.69
C GLN A 126 -5.36 -2.73 -14.06
N ASN A 127 -4.71 -3.85 -14.41
CA ASN A 127 -4.99 -4.58 -15.64
C ASN A 127 -6.42 -5.13 -15.64
N GLU A 128 -6.87 -5.73 -14.54
CA GLU A 128 -8.24 -6.23 -14.42
C GLU A 128 -9.27 -5.10 -14.57
N LEU A 129 -9.00 -3.94 -13.94
CA LEU A 129 -9.84 -2.75 -14.07
C LEU A 129 -9.87 -2.22 -15.51
N LEU A 130 -8.71 -2.17 -16.17
CA LEU A 130 -8.61 -1.73 -17.55
C LEU A 130 -9.44 -2.61 -18.50
N GLU A 131 -9.36 -3.93 -18.34
CA GLU A 131 -10.16 -4.86 -19.16
C GLU A 131 -11.66 -4.69 -18.90
N GLN A 132 -12.09 -4.52 -17.63
CA GLN A 132 -13.50 -4.22 -17.32
C GLN A 132 -13.98 -2.91 -17.97
N ILE A 133 -13.14 -1.87 -17.96
CA ILE A 133 -13.47 -0.58 -18.60
C ILE A 133 -13.57 -0.75 -20.12
N LYS A 134 -12.60 -1.41 -20.76
CA LYS A 134 -12.62 -1.67 -22.20
C LYS A 134 -13.87 -2.43 -22.62
N GLU A 135 -14.16 -3.56 -21.96
CA GLU A 135 -15.33 -4.39 -22.24
C GLU A 135 -16.64 -3.58 -22.11
N THR A 136 -16.75 -2.75 -21.08
CA THR A 136 -17.95 -1.92 -20.87
C THR A 136 -18.08 -0.82 -21.92
N VAL A 137 -16.97 -0.21 -22.34
CA VAL A 137 -16.97 0.80 -23.42
C VAL A 137 -17.32 0.16 -24.76
N GLU A 138 -16.82 -1.04 -25.04
CA GLU A 138 -17.14 -1.78 -26.27
C GLU A 138 -18.62 -2.19 -26.32
N ASN A 139 -19.20 -2.63 -25.20
CA ASN A 139 -20.58 -3.12 -25.14
C ASN A 139 -21.63 -2.00 -25.07
N ASP A 140 -21.41 -0.97 -24.24
CA ASP A 140 -22.41 0.06 -23.93
C ASP A 140 -22.12 1.42 -24.62
N GLY A 141 -20.93 1.60 -25.20
CA GLY A 141 -20.52 2.82 -25.90
C GLY A 141 -20.69 4.07 -25.02
N TYR A 142 -21.55 5.00 -25.48
CA TYR A 142 -21.81 6.25 -24.75
C TYR A 142 -22.57 6.06 -23.43
N LEU A 143 -23.13 4.88 -23.16
CA LEU A 143 -23.85 4.53 -21.92
C LEU A 143 -22.96 3.77 -20.91
N ALA A 144 -21.68 3.60 -21.21
CA ALA A 144 -20.73 2.86 -20.39
C ALA A 144 -20.66 3.39 -18.95
N LYS A 145 -20.73 2.47 -17.98
CA LYS A 145 -20.81 2.79 -16.55
C LYS A 145 -19.45 2.76 -15.85
N ILE A 146 -18.54 3.62 -16.31
CA ILE A 146 -17.14 3.65 -15.87
C ILE A 146 -17.03 4.06 -14.38
N GLY A 147 -17.82 5.03 -13.94
CA GLY A 147 -17.90 5.48 -12.55
C GLY A 147 -18.30 4.34 -11.61
N GLY A 148 -19.31 3.55 -11.99
CA GLY A 148 -19.73 2.37 -11.23
C GLY A 148 -18.61 1.32 -11.08
N ILE A 149 -17.86 1.04 -12.14
CA ILE A 149 -16.71 0.12 -12.12
C ILE A 149 -15.62 0.62 -11.18
N LEU A 150 -15.28 1.91 -11.27
CA LEU A 150 -14.26 2.52 -10.43
C LEU A 150 -14.66 2.54 -8.95
N LEU A 151 -15.94 2.77 -8.63
CA LEU A 151 -16.45 2.67 -7.27
C LEU A 151 -16.32 1.24 -6.71
N LEU A 152 -16.55 0.21 -7.52
CA LEU A 152 -16.37 -1.19 -7.12
C LEU A 152 -14.89 -1.53 -6.87
N ALA A 153 -13.97 -0.97 -7.66
CA ALA A 153 -12.53 -1.19 -7.51
C ALA A 153 -11.90 -0.36 -6.37
N ALA A 154 -12.52 0.76 -5.98
CA ALA A 154 -11.96 1.74 -5.05
C ALA A 154 -11.46 1.17 -3.71
N PRO A 155 -12.17 0.25 -3.00
CA PRO A 155 -11.65 -0.33 -1.76
C PRO A 155 -10.35 -1.12 -1.95
N SER A 156 -10.24 -1.88 -3.04
CA SER A 156 -9.04 -2.65 -3.37
C SER A 156 -7.88 -1.73 -3.71
N LEU A 157 -8.12 -0.75 -4.59
CA LEU A 157 -7.14 0.26 -4.97
C LEU A 157 -6.66 1.09 -3.78
N ARG A 158 -7.54 1.45 -2.85
CA ARG A 158 -7.16 2.14 -1.60
C ARG A 158 -6.13 1.35 -0.81
N TYR A 159 -6.39 0.07 -0.59
CA TYR A 159 -5.48 -0.80 0.15
C TYR A 159 -4.12 -0.93 -0.57
N LEU A 160 -4.15 -1.22 -1.86
CA LEU A 160 -2.93 -1.40 -2.66
C LEU A 160 -2.10 -0.11 -2.76
N HIS A 161 -2.74 1.03 -3.03
CA HIS A 161 -2.03 2.31 -3.08
C HIS A 161 -1.50 2.75 -1.71
N ARG A 162 -2.20 2.46 -0.60
CA ARG A 162 -1.69 2.75 0.74
C ARG A 162 -0.38 2.01 1.01
N SER A 163 -0.36 0.70 0.78
CA SER A 163 0.85 -0.12 0.95
C SER A 163 1.97 0.32 0.00
N TYR A 164 1.64 0.64 -1.26
CA TYR A 164 2.61 1.12 -2.22
C TYR A 164 3.23 2.46 -1.81
N CYS A 165 2.40 3.42 -1.39
CA CYS A 165 2.85 4.75 -0.98
C CYS A 165 3.67 4.73 0.31
N GLU A 166 3.39 3.79 1.22
CA GLU A 166 4.19 3.57 2.43
C GLU A 166 5.57 2.97 2.12
N ASN A 167 5.66 2.05 1.14
CA ASN A 167 6.91 1.41 0.75
C ASN A 167 7.76 2.24 -0.23
N HIS A 168 7.14 3.01 -1.13
CA HIS A 168 7.83 3.73 -2.20
C HIS A 168 9.03 4.57 -1.72
N PRO A 169 8.96 5.34 -0.63
CA PRO A 169 10.12 6.09 -0.13
C PRO A 169 11.27 5.20 0.31
N ARG A 170 11.01 3.99 0.83
CA ARG A 170 12.05 3.00 1.15
C ARG A 170 12.72 2.47 -0.12
N ALA A 171 11.95 2.22 -1.17
CA ALA A 171 12.48 1.81 -2.47
C ALA A 171 13.37 2.90 -3.09
N VAL A 172 12.94 4.16 -3.05
CA VAL A 172 13.72 5.31 -3.55
C VAL A 172 14.99 5.51 -2.72
N ASP A 173 14.89 5.44 -1.39
CA ASP A 173 16.06 5.54 -0.50
C ASP A 173 17.09 4.43 -0.77
N LEU A 174 16.64 3.18 -0.96
CA LEU A 174 17.52 2.05 -1.33
C LEU A 174 18.26 2.31 -2.65
N ILE A 175 17.56 2.86 -3.64
CA ILE A 175 18.12 3.22 -4.95
C ILE A 175 19.16 4.34 -4.80
N LEU A 176 18.85 5.38 -4.01
CA LEU A 176 19.74 6.54 -3.80
C LEU A 176 21.01 6.16 -3.03
N ARG A 177 20.90 5.34 -1.98
CA ARG A 177 22.06 4.84 -1.21
C ARG A 177 22.98 3.96 -2.05
N ASN A 178 22.43 3.22 -2.99
CA ASN A 178 23.16 2.33 -3.89
C ASN A 178 23.25 2.90 -5.32
N ARG A 179 23.32 4.23 -5.45
CA ARG A 179 23.25 4.95 -6.73
C ARG A 179 24.13 4.33 -7.83
N ASN A 180 25.41 4.08 -7.54
CA ASN A 180 26.35 3.52 -8.51
C ASN A 180 25.94 2.12 -9.01
N LYS A 181 25.36 1.29 -8.13
CA LYS A 181 24.85 -0.05 -8.48
C LYS A 181 23.67 0.08 -9.44
N PHE A 182 22.68 0.91 -9.11
CA PHE A 182 21.49 1.09 -9.94
C PHE A 182 21.74 1.87 -11.23
N GLU A 183 22.65 2.86 -11.24
CA GLU A 183 23.07 3.55 -12.48
C GLU A 183 23.66 2.55 -13.49
N LYS A 184 24.50 1.62 -13.02
CA LYS A 184 25.05 0.54 -13.86
C LYS A 184 23.95 -0.37 -14.41
N ILE A 185 23.06 -0.87 -13.54
CA ILE A 185 21.92 -1.71 -13.94
C ILE A 185 21.07 -1.02 -15.01
N MET A 186 20.70 0.24 -14.77
CA MET A 186 19.86 1.00 -15.70
C MET A 186 20.56 1.21 -17.04
N SER A 187 21.86 1.53 -17.05
CA SER A 187 22.62 1.71 -18.28
C SER A 187 22.65 0.46 -19.17
N GLU A 188 22.74 -0.73 -18.57
CA GLU A 188 22.75 -2.00 -19.29
C GLU A 188 21.38 -2.39 -19.84
N THR A 189 20.29 -1.94 -19.20
CA THR A 189 18.92 -2.08 -19.72
C THR A 189 18.55 -1.00 -20.76
N GLY A 190 19.48 -0.10 -21.09
CA GLY A 190 19.26 1.00 -22.04
C GLY A 190 18.39 2.14 -21.49
N SER A 191 18.23 2.22 -20.17
CA SER A 191 17.42 3.23 -19.48
C SER A 191 18.27 4.10 -18.56
N SER A 192 17.73 5.22 -18.08
CA SER A 192 18.46 6.11 -17.16
C SER A 192 18.01 5.92 -15.71
N PHE A 193 18.90 6.25 -14.77
CA PHE A 193 18.61 6.24 -13.33
C PHE A 193 17.38 7.09 -12.96
N ASN A 194 17.22 8.26 -13.58
CA ASN A 194 16.07 9.14 -13.34
C ASN A 194 14.75 8.53 -13.84
N VAL A 195 14.81 7.73 -14.91
CA VAL A 195 13.63 6.99 -15.41
C VAL A 195 13.18 5.97 -14.38
N LEU A 196 14.09 5.25 -13.69
CA LEU A 196 13.70 4.29 -12.66
C LEU A 196 12.86 4.93 -11.55
N ILE A 197 13.33 6.04 -10.97
CA ILE A 197 12.63 6.76 -9.90
C ILE A 197 11.32 7.35 -10.41
N HIS A 198 11.30 7.87 -11.64
CA HIS A 198 10.10 8.36 -12.30
C HIS A 198 9.05 7.24 -12.49
N GLU A 199 9.45 6.07 -12.97
CA GLU A 199 8.54 4.94 -13.20
C GLU A 199 7.99 4.37 -11.89
N LEU A 200 8.81 4.28 -10.84
CA LEU A 200 8.33 3.95 -9.49
C LEU A 200 7.39 5.02 -8.92
N SER A 201 7.41 6.23 -9.48
CA SER A 201 6.46 7.28 -9.11
C SER A 201 5.17 7.24 -9.92
N SER A 202 5.08 6.41 -10.98
CA SER A 202 3.92 6.36 -11.87
C SER A 202 2.62 5.93 -11.17
N PRO A 203 2.57 4.95 -10.24
CA PRO A 203 1.29 4.47 -9.74
C PRO A 203 0.54 5.49 -8.89
N PHE A 204 1.22 6.23 -8.01
CA PHE A 204 0.56 7.27 -7.23
C PHE A 204 0.30 8.55 -8.04
N ARG A 205 1.10 8.85 -9.08
CA ARG A 205 0.78 9.95 -10.01
C ARG A 205 -0.48 9.64 -10.83
N HIS A 206 -0.66 8.38 -11.23
CA HIS A 206 -1.89 7.93 -11.86
C HIS A 206 -3.08 8.06 -10.89
N LEU A 207 -2.90 7.64 -9.63
CA LEU A 207 -3.91 7.81 -8.60
C LEU A 207 -4.35 9.28 -8.43
N GLU A 208 -3.38 10.21 -8.39
CA GLU A 208 -3.62 11.66 -8.30
C GLU A 208 -4.44 12.21 -9.48
N SER A 209 -4.38 11.56 -10.65
CA SER A 209 -5.08 11.99 -11.86
C SER A 209 -6.56 11.55 -11.94
N TYR A 210 -6.98 10.52 -11.19
CA TYR A 210 -8.36 10.01 -11.28
C TYR A 210 -9.42 11.11 -11.05
N PRO A 211 -9.33 11.97 -10.02
CA PRO A 211 -10.35 12.98 -9.79
C PRO A 211 -10.52 13.94 -10.97
N SER A 212 -9.43 14.39 -11.60
CA SER A 212 -9.52 15.31 -12.74
C SER A 212 -10.09 14.61 -13.96
N ILE A 213 -9.63 13.39 -14.27
CA ILE A 213 -10.15 12.58 -15.38
C ILE A 213 -11.66 12.32 -15.21
N LEU A 214 -12.10 11.97 -14.00
CA LEU A 214 -13.51 11.69 -13.71
C LEU A 214 -14.38 12.95 -13.78
N ASN A 215 -13.88 14.10 -13.32
CA ASN A 215 -14.61 15.36 -13.47
C ASN A 215 -14.77 15.74 -14.94
N GLU A 216 -13.75 15.51 -15.78
CA GLU A 216 -13.86 15.75 -17.24
C GLU A 216 -14.82 14.77 -17.90
N LEU A 217 -14.82 13.50 -17.50
CA LEU A 217 -15.80 12.50 -17.95
C LEU A 217 -17.24 12.91 -17.56
N GLU A 218 -17.45 13.34 -16.32
CA GLU A 218 -18.75 13.79 -15.81
C GLU A 218 -19.30 15.01 -16.58
N ARG A 219 -18.43 15.95 -16.96
CA ARG A 219 -18.79 17.13 -17.77
C ARG A 219 -19.32 16.77 -19.15
N CYS A 220 -18.84 15.66 -19.72
CA CYS A 220 -19.30 15.14 -21.00
C CYS A 220 -20.62 14.37 -20.91
N MET A 221 -21.09 14.04 -19.71
CA MET A 221 -22.34 13.30 -19.48
C MET A 221 -23.56 14.23 -19.37
N ASN A 222 -24.61 13.92 -20.12
CA ASN A 222 -25.90 14.56 -19.95
C ASN A 222 -26.51 14.24 -18.56
N ALA A 223 -27.48 15.05 -18.11
CA ALA A 223 -28.05 14.91 -16.76
C ALA A 223 -28.79 13.56 -16.53
N ALA A 224 -29.24 12.90 -17.59
CA ALA A 224 -29.95 11.62 -17.53
C ALA A 224 -29.03 10.40 -17.69
N HIS A 225 -27.71 10.61 -17.83
CA HIS A 225 -26.76 9.52 -18.03
C HIS A 225 -26.74 8.61 -16.80
N PRO A 226 -26.88 7.28 -16.97
CA PRO A 226 -27.05 6.35 -15.85
C PRO A 226 -25.87 6.32 -14.90
N ASP A 227 -24.68 6.71 -15.37
CA ASP A 227 -23.43 6.67 -14.60
C ASP A 227 -22.99 8.04 -14.07
N LYS A 228 -23.74 9.13 -14.34
CA LYS A 228 -23.29 10.48 -13.97
C LYS A 228 -23.06 10.64 -12.47
N GLY A 229 -24.02 10.16 -11.66
CA GLY A 229 -23.90 10.18 -10.21
C GLY A 229 -22.76 9.30 -9.69
N ASP A 230 -22.51 8.17 -10.34
CA ASP A 230 -21.44 7.24 -9.96
C ASP A 230 -20.07 7.80 -10.31
N THR A 231 -19.93 8.44 -11.47
CA THR A 231 -18.71 9.15 -11.88
C THR A 231 -18.39 10.29 -10.92
N GLN A 232 -19.39 11.08 -10.52
CA GLN A 232 -19.22 12.15 -9.52
C GLN A 232 -18.79 11.59 -8.15
N ARG A 233 -19.42 10.50 -7.69
CA ARG A 233 -19.05 9.83 -6.44
C ARG A 233 -17.65 9.24 -6.53
N ALA A 234 -17.29 8.60 -7.64
CA ALA A 234 -15.95 8.07 -7.88
C ALA A 234 -14.89 9.17 -7.77
N ALA A 235 -15.11 10.33 -8.39
CA ALA A 235 -14.19 11.46 -8.28
C ALA A 235 -13.95 11.88 -6.82
N SER A 236 -15.01 11.89 -5.99
CA SER A 236 -14.87 12.15 -4.56
C SER A 236 -14.10 11.05 -3.83
N VAL A 237 -14.43 9.78 -4.06
CA VAL A 237 -13.77 8.64 -3.41
C VAL A 237 -12.28 8.59 -3.74
N PHE A 238 -11.90 8.84 -4.99
CA PHE A 238 -10.49 8.86 -5.39
C PHE A 238 -9.73 10.09 -4.84
N ARG A 239 -10.40 11.23 -4.60
CA ARG A 239 -9.80 12.33 -3.82
C ARG A 239 -9.48 11.91 -2.39
N ASP A 240 -10.35 11.12 -1.77
CA ASP A 240 -10.08 10.61 -0.42
C ASP A 240 -8.94 9.59 -0.44
N ILE A 241 -8.87 8.72 -1.45
CA ILE A 241 -7.77 7.75 -1.60
C ILE A 241 -6.42 8.45 -1.80
N ASN A 242 -6.39 9.66 -2.38
CA ASN A 242 -5.18 10.47 -2.49
C ASN A 242 -4.54 10.85 -1.15
N GLU A 243 -5.17 10.58 0.01
CA GLU A 243 -4.51 10.60 1.33
C GLU A 243 -3.24 9.73 1.36
N CYS A 244 -3.13 8.71 0.49
CA CYS A 244 -1.90 7.94 0.31
C CYS A 244 -0.66 8.81 -0.02
N CYS A 245 -0.85 9.95 -0.67
CA CYS A 245 0.24 10.91 -0.92
C CYS A 245 0.78 11.52 0.39
N PHE A 246 -0.07 11.72 1.40
CA PHE A 246 0.39 12.15 2.73
C PHE A 246 1.23 11.06 3.40
N ILE A 247 0.80 9.80 3.33
CA ILE A 247 1.55 8.65 3.89
C ILE A 247 2.95 8.58 3.25
N ARG A 248 3.03 8.72 1.92
CA ARG A 248 4.30 8.76 1.20
C ARG A 248 5.20 9.90 1.68
N LYS A 249 4.69 11.12 1.75
CA LYS A 249 5.45 12.31 2.20
C LYS A 249 5.91 12.19 3.65
N GLN A 250 5.08 11.60 4.51
CA GLN A 250 5.44 11.33 5.89
C GLN A 250 6.61 10.35 5.96
N LYS A 251 6.55 9.24 5.20
CA LYS A 251 7.64 8.26 5.17
C LYS A 251 8.93 8.83 4.58
N GLU A 252 8.83 9.66 3.54
CA GLU A 252 9.96 10.40 2.95
C GLU A 252 10.66 11.28 3.99
N ALA A 253 9.90 12.07 4.76
CA ALA A 253 10.44 12.90 5.84
C ALA A 253 11.08 12.07 6.97
N GLN A 254 10.49 10.92 7.31
CA GLN A 254 11.06 10.00 8.30
C GLN A 254 12.43 9.46 7.87
N LEU A 255 12.55 9.01 6.62
CA LEU A 255 13.80 8.47 6.09
C LEU A 255 14.87 9.55 5.92
N GLU A 256 14.48 10.75 5.46
CA GLU A 256 15.40 11.90 5.41
C GLU A 256 15.96 12.18 6.80
N LEU A 257 15.09 12.27 7.82
CA LEU A 257 15.52 12.53 9.19
C LEU A 257 16.42 11.42 9.75
N MET A 258 16.11 10.16 9.50
CA MET A 258 16.91 9.02 9.97
C MET A 258 18.31 8.94 9.34
N HIS A 259 18.47 9.39 8.10
CA HIS A 259 19.74 9.30 7.36
C HIS A 259 20.54 10.58 7.44
N SER A 260 19.88 11.64 7.86
CA SER A 260 20.50 12.90 8.04
C SER A 260 21.37 12.94 9.29
N ASP A 261 22.62 13.36 9.13
CA ASP A 261 23.40 13.98 10.22
C ASP A 261 22.87 15.40 10.52
N LEU A 262 21.62 15.69 10.15
CA LEU A 262 20.98 17.00 10.25
C LEU A 262 20.42 17.25 11.64
N VAL A 263 20.35 16.24 12.52
CA VAL A 263 19.92 16.42 13.91
C VAL A 263 21.12 16.72 14.80
N GLU A 264 21.35 18.01 15.07
CA GLU A 264 22.32 18.44 16.06
C GLU A 264 21.91 17.91 17.45
N GLY A 265 22.85 17.23 18.12
CA GLY A 265 22.66 16.67 19.46
C GLY A 265 22.31 15.18 19.51
N ILE A 266 22.19 14.48 18.37
CA ILE A 266 21.99 13.02 18.32
C ILE A 266 23.04 12.41 17.39
N THR A 267 23.77 11.40 17.86
CA THR A 267 24.67 10.64 16.97
C THR A 267 23.86 9.66 16.10
N SER A 268 24.40 9.29 14.94
CA SER A 268 23.74 8.33 14.05
C SER A 268 23.50 6.97 14.73
N ASP A 269 24.29 6.61 15.75
CA ASP A 269 24.08 5.40 16.55
C ASP A 269 22.94 5.54 17.55
N GLN A 270 22.79 6.70 18.20
CA GLN A 270 21.62 7.00 19.04
C GLN A 270 20.33 6.99 18.22
N MET A 271 20.35 7.48 16.98
CA MET A 271 19.20 7.40 16.07
C MET A 271 18.77 5.96 15.77
N LYS A 272 19.73 5.03 15.62
CA LYS A 272 19.41 3.60 15.43
C LYS A 272 18.77 2.99 16.66
N GLU A 273 19.18 3.40 17.86
CA GLU A 273 18.61 2.93 19.12
C GLU A 273 17.14 3.34 19.32
N PHE A 274 16.72 4.49 18.78
CA PHE A 274 15.31 4.92 18.84
C PHE A 274 14.35 4.07 18.00
N GLY A 275 14.86 3.28 17.06
CA GLY A 275 14.06 2.45 16.17
C GLY A 275 13.36 3.26 15.07
N GLU A 276 12.25 2.73 14.56
CA GLU A 276 11.51 3.34 13.46
C GLU A 276 10.67 4.53 13.91
N ILE A 277 10.74 5.64 13.17
CA ILE A 277 9.87 6.79 13.37
C ILE A 277 8.44 6.42 12.93
N ILE A 278 7.52 6.37 13.88
CA ILE A 278 6.11 6.01 13.64
C ILE A 278 5.33 7.18 13.02
N TYR A 279 5.59 8.41 13.48
CA TYR A 279 4.87 9.61 13.05
C TYR A 279 5.78 10.83 13.13
N MET A 280 5.64 11.75 12.18
CA MET A 280 6.22 13.09 12.22
C MET A 280 5.13 14.12 11.97
N GLY A 281 5.15 15.20 12.74
CA GLY A 281 4.23 16.31 12.58
C GLY A 281 4.65 17.52 13.40
N ILE A 282 4.05 18.66 13.09
CA ILE A 282 4.25 19.90 13.83
C ILE A 282 3.18 19.95 14.92
N ALA A 283 3.59 20.17 16.16
CA ALA A 283 2.70 20.38 17.29
C ALA A 283 3.00 21.73 17.94
N SER A 284 1.95 22.48 18.31
CA SER A 284 2.13 23.66 19.16
C SER A 284 2.30 23.19 20.60
N VAL A 285 3.45 23.48 21.20
CA VAL A 285 3.75 23.14 22.60
C VAL A 285 3.46 24.37 23.46
N GLY A 286 2.61 24.22 24.48
CA GLY A 286 2.32 25.28 25.45
C GLY A 286 3.57 25.72 26.22
N VAL A 287 3.58 26.98 26.66
CA VAL A 287 4.78 27.75 27.05
C VAL A 287 5.65 27.12 28.15
N ASN A 288 5.18 26.14 28.94
CA ASN A 288 5.91 25.66 30.12
C ASN A 288 5.75 24.15 30.44
N GLU A 289 5.90 23.24 29.47
CA GLU A 289 6.40 21.86 29.72
C GLU A 289 6.37 21.02 28.43
N PHE A 290 7.53 20.46 28.08
CA PHE A 290 7.76 19.66 26.88
C PHE A 290 7.16 18.26 27.05
N VAL A 291 6.20 17.84 26.20
CA VAL A 291 5.90 16.41 26.03
C VAL A 291 5.55 16.04 24.56
N VAL A 292 6.01 14.83 24.17
CA VAL A 292 5.85 14.01 22.94
C VAL A 292 6.90 14.19 21.83
N LEU A 293 7.40 13.05 21.34
CA LEU A 293 8.19 12.91 20.11
C LEU A 293 9.59 13.54 20.22
N LEU A 294 10.56 13.12 19.41
CA LEU A 294 11.83 13.87 19.28
C LEU A 294 11.46 15.31 18.91
N VAL A 295 11.63 16.25 19.84
CA VAL A 295 11.28 17.65 19.60
C VAL A 295 12.47 18.26 18.89
N LEU A 296 12.28 18.51 17.60
CA LEU A 296 13.29 19.08 16.73
C LEU A 296 12.95 20.54 16.46
N GLU A 297 13.87 21.45 16.77
CA GLU A 297 13.78 22.83 16.30
C GLU A 297 14.29 22.90 14.87
N ILE A 298 13.47 23.40 13.95
CA ILE A 298 13.90 23.70 12.58
C ILE A 298 14.84 24.90 12.64
N THR A 299 16.09 24.69 12.26
CA THR A 299 17.08 25.77 12.20
C THR A 299 16.87 26.66 10.96
N LEU A 300 17.49 27.84 10.96
CA LEU A 300 17.52 28.71 9.77
C LEU A 300 18.37 28.14 8.61
N ALA A 301 19.23 27.17 8.91
CA ALA A 301 19.95 26.42 7.88
C ALA A 301 18.99 25.38 7.28
N MET A 302 18.96 25.31 5.94
CA MET A 302 18.08 24.37 5.24
C MET A 302 18.33 22.95 5.73
N ASN A 303 17.22 22.30 6.11
CA ASN A 303 17.12 20.91 6.52
C ASN A 303 17.85 20.52 7.81
N SER A 304 18.40 21.44 8.62
CA SER A 304 18.95 21.08 9.94
C SER A 304 17.96 21.25 11.09
N TYR A 305 18.06 20.32 12.04
CA TYR A 305 17.20 20.14 13.20
C TYR A 305 18.05 20.15 14.48
N VAL A 306 17.55 20.73 15.57
CA VAL A 306 18.22 20.64 16.89
C VAL A 306 17.34 19.83 17.83
N LEU A 307 17.88 18.77 18.43
CA LEU A 307 17.16 18.04 19.48
C LEU A 307 16.98 18.94 20.70
N LYS A 308 15.74 19.31 20.99
CA LYS A 308 15.37 20.04 22.21
C LYS A 308 15.09 19.11 23.38
N ASN A 309 14.42 17.99 23.14
CA ASN A 309 14.02 17.06 24.18
C ASN A 309 13.70 15.67 23.63
N CYS A 310 13.97 14.64 24.42
CA CYS A 310 13.60 13.25 24.16
C CYS A 310 12.87 12.70 25.38
N ILE A 311 11.67 12.16 25.18
CA ILE A 311 10.82 11.71 26.28
C ILE A 311 10.42 10.26 26.06
N GLU A 312 10.69 9.45 27.06
CA GLU A 312 10.36 8.04 27.09
C GLU A 312 8.84 7.84 27.15
N LEU A 313 8.29 7.15 26.14
CA LEU A 313 6.84 6.91 26.03
C LEU A 313 6.30 5.97 27.11
N SER A 314 7.14 5.10 27.67
CA SER A 314 6.77 4.09 28.68
C SER A 314 6.10 4.67 29.93
N LYS A 315 6.38 5.95 30.22
CA LYS A 315 5.89 6.68 31.41
C LYS A 315 4.69 7.57 31.13
N LEU A 316 4.22 7.61 29.89
CA LEU A 316 3.16 8.52 29.45
C LEU A 316 1.85 7.75 29.26
N THR A 317 0.78 8.28 29.84
CA THR A 317 -0.57 7.88 29.49
C THR A 317 -1.22 8.97 28.65
N LEU A 318 -1.76 8.55 27.51
CA LEU A 318 -2.50 9.41 26.59
C LEU A 318 -3.98 9.40 27.00
N LYS A 319 -4.49 10.56 27.39
CA LYS A 319 -5.93 10.74 27.60
C LYS A 319 -6.48 11.65 26.52
N LYS A 320 -7.37 11.12 25.70
CA LYS A 320 -8.18 11.94 24.80
C LYS A 320 -9.06 12.84 25.65
N LEU A 321 -8.96 14.14 25.44
CA LEU A 321 -9.87 15.10 26.07
C LEU A 321 -11.17 15.16 25.26
N ASP A 322 -12.28 15.49 25.92
CA ASP A 322 -13.62 15.49 25.32
C ASP A 322 -13.75 16.47 24.14
N THR A 323 -12.86 17.47 24.08
CA THR A 323 -12.62 18.28 22.90
C THR A 323 -11.82 17.49 21.87
N LYS A 324 -12.37 17.28 20.67
CA LYS A 324 -11.89 16.42 19.57
C LYS A 324 -10.43 16.58 19.11
N SER A 325 -9.60 17.40 19.76
CA SER A 325 -8.35 17.94 19.21
C SER A 325 -7.22 18.03 20.23
N SER A 326 -7.25 17.25 21.30
CA SER A 326 -6.19 17.31 22.32
C SER A 326 -5.96 15.97 23.02
N LEU A 327 -4.70 15.66 23.23
CA LEU A 327 -4.23 14.54 24.05
C LEU A 327 -3.59 15.13 25.30
N LEU A 328 -4.08 14.73 26.46
CA LEU A 328 -3.48 15.03 27.74
C LEU A 328 -2.43 13.96 28.02
N LEU A 329 -1.20 14.38 28.27
CA LEU A 329 -0.11 13.48 28.64
C LEU A 329 0.08 13.57 30.14
N LEU A 330 -0.27 12.50 30.83
CA LEU A 330 -0.06 12.40 32.26
C LEU A 330 1.31 11.75 32.48
N LYS A 331 2.26 12.51 33.04
CA LYS A 331 3.34 11.90 33.82
C LYS A 331 2.74 11.37 35.10
N SER A 332 3.22 10.24 35.59
CA SER A 332 2.95 9.83 36.96
C SER A 332 3.33 10.99 37.89
N LEU A 333 2.30 11.60 38.51
CA LEU A 333 2.29 12.88 39.24
C LEU A 333 2.29 14.16 38.34
N TYR A 334 1.25 14.98 38.53
CA TYR A 334 0.98 16.35 38.00
C TYR A 334 0.13 16.50 36.70
N PHE A 335 -0.86 17.41 36.77
CA PHE A 335 -1.86 17.75 35.75
C PHE A 335 -1.56 19.13 35.11
N ILE A 336 -1.57 19.24 33.77
CA ILE A 336 -1.56 20.54 33.05
C ILE A 336 -2.47 20.47 31.81
N PHE A 337 -3.29 21.52 31.58
CA PHE A 337 -4.31 21.67 30.53
C PHE A 337 -4.10 23.00 29.77
N VAL A 338 -4.05 23.04 28.42
CA VAL A 338 -4.32 24.26 27.59
C VAL A 338 -4.82 23.92 26.16
N TYR A 339 -5.62 24.83 25.58
CA TYR A 339 -6.59 24.75 24.47
C TYR A 339 -6.13 25.21 23.05
N TYR A 340 -6.81 24.66 22.02
CA TYR A 340 -7.24 25.18 20.69
C TYR A 340 -6.27 25.87 19.69
N ILE A 341 -6.13 25.31 18.47
CA ILE A 341 -6.65 25.84 17.17
C ILE A 341 -6.23 24.90 16.00
N TYR A 342 -7.23 24.52 15.20
CA TYR A 342 -7.27 24.01 13.81
C TYR A 342 -6.05 23.36 13.12
N CYS A 343 -6.37 22.22 12.47
CA CYS A 343 -5.71 21.54 11.35
C CYS A 343 -4.89 20.29 11.71
N ILE A 344 -5.33 19.15 11.14
CA ILE A 344 -4.54 18.00 10.66
C ILE A 344 -4.45 16.73 11.59
N PHE A 345 -4.86 15.60 10.99
CA PHE A 345 -4.75 14.17 11.37
C PHE A 345 -5.70 13.52 12.37
N LEU A 346 -6.80 12.98 11.81
CA LEU A 346 -7.70 12.00 12.39
C LEU A 346 -7.43 10.64 11.70
N TYR A 347 -6.36 9.92 12.06
CA TYR A 347 -6.13 8.55 11.53
C TYR A 347 -5.26 7.60 12.41
N ILE A 348 -5.09 7.88 13.71
CA ILE A 348 -4.39 6.97 14.65
C ILE A 348 -5.29 6.74 15.87
N LEU A 349 -6.32 5.91 15.72
CA LEU A 349 -7.11 5.31 16.83
C LEU A 349 -8.14 4.26 16.35
N TYR A 350 -7.84 3.53 15.26
CA TYR A 350 -8.69 2.42 14.78
C TYR A 350 -7.98 1.06 14.73
N PHE A 351 -6.86 0.92 15.44
CA PHE A 351 -6.24 -0.36 15.74
C PHE A 351 -5.93 -0.34 17.24
N ILE A 352 -6.29 -1.41 17.96
CA ILE A 352 -6.48 -1.52 19.42
C ILE A 352 -7.94 -1.22 19.86
N PHE A 353 -8.91 -1.87 19.20
CA PHE A 353 -9.98 -2.67 19.81
C PHE A 353 -10.70 -3.46 18.71
#